data_AF-A0A2I7SFQ3-F1
#
_entry.id   AF-A0A2I7SFQ3-F1
#
_cell.length_a   1.000
_cell.length_b   1.000
_cell.length_c   1.000
_cell.angle_alpha   90.00
_cell.angle_beta   90.00
_cell.angle_gamma   90.00
#
_symmetry.space_group_name_H-M   'P 1'
#
loop_
_entity.id
_entity.type
_entity.pdbx_description
1 polymer ?
#
loop_
_entity_poly.entity_id
_entity_poly.type
_entity_poly.pdbx_seq_one_letter_code
_entity_poly.pdbx_strand_id
1 'polypeptide(L)'
;MKSYRLLLTFVLVFSFQKVYVQSHFDIVFPRSANERNQKCKSCFETFKNKPKGVKFSIKRDGNNLYFEVNDKDWFNKLFATEGDGMAIDLVTKSKYDCSIDSIENKQIRGRLMRPLYGSLLRKA
;
A
#
# COMPACT_ATOMS: atom_id res chain seq x y z
N MET A 1 12.67 -51.40 0.11
CA MET A 1 11.33 -50.99 0.61
C MET A 1 11.33 -49.85 1.64
N LYS A 2 12.37 -49.64 2.48
CA LYS A 2 12.42 -48.52 3.45
C LYS A 2 12.74 -47.13 2.84
N SER A 3 13.59 -47.08 1.82
CA SER A 3 14.04 -45.83 1.15
C SER A 3 12.93 -45.15 0.33
N TYR A 4 12.15 -45.92 -0.44
CA TYR A 4 10.99 -45.41 -1.19
C TYR A 4 9.92 -44.79 -0.28
N ARG A 5 9.66 -45.41 0.89
CA ARG A 5 8.70 -44.88 1.87
C ARG A 5 9.19 -43.55 2.43
N LEU A 6 10.48 -43.43 2.76
CA LEU A 6 11.09 -42.17 3.22
C LEU A 6 10.97 -41.05 2.17
N LEU A 7 11.19 -41.39 0.90
CA LEU A 7 11.09 -40.46 -0.23
C LEU A 7 9.64 -39.99 -0.44
N LEU A 8 8.67 -40.89 -0.31
CA LEU A 8 7.24 -40.57 -0.42
C LEU A 8 6.78 -39.66 0.73
N THR A 9 7.25 -39.91 1.95
CA THR A 9 6.96 -39.06 3.11
C THR A 9 7.54 -37.66 2.91
N PHE A 10 8.74 -37.56 2.34
CA PHE A 10 9.39 -36.26 2.08
C PHE A 10 8.60 -35.44 1.04
N VAL A 11 8.14 -36.06 -0.05
CA VAL A 11 7.31 -35.40 -1.08
C VAL A 11 5.97 -34.92 -0.51
N LEU A 12 5.32 -35.73 0.34
CA LEU A 12 4.07 -35.34 1.00
C LEU A 12 4.26 -34.14 1.95
N VAL A 13 5.34 -34.10 2.74
CA VAL A 13 5.61 -32.98 3.68
C VAL A 13 5.91 -31.67 2.96
N PHE A 14 6.59 -31.69 1.81
CA PHE A 14 6.86 -30.49 1.02
C PHE A 14 5.63 -29.97 0.24
N SER A 15 4.64 -30.82 -0.03
CA SER A 15 3.44 -30.46 -0.81
C SER A 15 2.43 -29.60 -0.05
N PHE A 16 2.51 -29.51 1.28
CA PHE A 16 1.57 -28.75 2.12
C PHE A 16 2.01 -27.32 2.46
N GLN A 17 3.12 -26.83 1.90
CA GLN A 17 3.59 -25.47 2.15
C GLN A 17 2.71 -24.46 1.39
N LYS A 18 1.69 -23.92 2.07
CA LYS A 18 0.91 -22.77 1.56
C LYS A 18 1.75 -21.49 1.72
N VAL A 19 2.35 -21.04 0.63
CA VAL A 19 3.03 -19.73 0.59
C VAL A 19 1.97 -18.65 0.37
N TYR A 20 1.73 -17.83 1.40
CA TYR A 20 0.86 -16.65 1.28
C TYR A 20 1.68 -15.46 0.78
N VAL A 21 1.77 -15.29 -0.55
CA VAL A 21 2.32 -14.05 -1.13
C VAL A 21 1.17 -13.07 -1.36
N GLN A 22 1.31 -11.83 -0.86
CA GLN A 22 0.35 -10.78 -1.15
C GLN A 22 0.62 -10.19 -2.54
N SER A 23 -0.43 -9.96 -3.33
CA SER A 23 -0.31 -9.21 -4.58
C SER A 23 0.03 -7.75 -4.28
N HIS A 24 1.00 -7.21 -5.01
CA HIS A 24 1.36 -5.79 -4.95
C HIS A 24 0.63 -4.95 -6.01
N PHE A 25 -0.31 -5.51 -6.76
CA PHE A 25 -1.07 -4.83 -7.82
C PHE A 25 -0.15 -4.03 -8.78
N ASP A 26 0.97 -4.64 -9.16
CA ASP A 26 1.99 -4.06 -10.04
C ASP A 26 2.62 -2.73 -9.55
N ILE A 27 2.45 -2.41 -8.27
CA ILE A 27 3.14 -1.27 -7.65
C ILE A 27 4.65 -1.53 -7.65
N VAL A 28 5.38 -0.69 -8.37
CA VAL A 28 6.84 -0.74 -8.43
C VAL A 28 7.42 0.03 -7.26
N PHE A 29 7.90 -0.69 -6.25
CA PHE A 29 8.57 -0.10 -5.10
C PHE A 29 9.99 0.35 -5.45
N PRO A 30 10.36 1.62 -5.21
CA PRO A 30 11.72 2.10 -5.44
C PRO A 30 12.75 1.34 -4.59
N ARG A 31 13.93 1.07 -5.15
CA ARG A 31 15.00 0.33 -4.47
C ARG A 31 15.86 1.21 -3.58
N SER A 32 15.78 2.53 -3.76
CA SER A 32 16.55 3.50 -2.98
C SER A 32 15.77 4.79 -2.73
N ALA A 33 16.19 5.56 -1.72
CA ALA A 33 15.62 6.87 -1.44
C ALA A 33 15.82 7.84 -2.62
N ASN A 34 16.95 7.77 -3.32
CA ASN A 34 17.21 8.61 -4.49
C ASN A 34 16.24 8.31 -5.63
N GLU A 35 16.08 7.03 -5.97
CA GLU A 35 15.12 6.61 -7.00
C GLU A 35 13.69 7.02 -6.63
N ARG A 36 13.29 6.85 -5.37
CA ARG A 36 11.98 7.29 -4.88
C ARG A 36 11.81 8.80 -5.05
N ASN A 37 12.79 9.59 -4.64
CA ASN A 37 12.72 11.05 -4.73
C ASN A 37 12.65 11.54 -6.18
N GLN A 38 13.33 10.85 -7.10
CA GLN A 38 13.25 11.16 -8.53
C GLN A 38 11.89 10.76 -9.13
N LYS A 39 11.44 9.51 -8.91
CA LYS A 39 10.17 8.99 -9.46
C LYS A 39 8.93 9.66 -8.85
N CYS A 40 8.98 10.02 -7.58
CA CYS A 40 7.86 10.63 -6.85
C CYS A 40 8.00 12.15 -6.69
N LYS A 41 8.88 12.79 -7.47
CA LYS A 41 9.19 14.23 -7.34
C LYS A 41 7.94 15.11 -7.34
N SER A 42 7.07 14.94 -8.34
CA SER A 42 5.84 15.73 -8.48
C SER A 42 4.88 15.56 -7.29
N CYS A 43 4.71 14.32 -6.81
CA CYS A 43 3.93 14.01 -5.61
C CYS A 43 4.50 14.73 -4.38
N PHE A 44 5.81 14.60 -4.13
CA PHE A 44 6.47 15.24 -3.00
C PHE A 44 6.42 16.77 -3.06
N GLU A 45 6.57 17.36 -4.25
CA GLU A 45 6.43 18.80 -4.45
C GLU A 45 5.00 19.27 -4.16
N THR A 46 4.00 18.51 -4.59
CA THR A 46 2.58 18.82 -4.34
C THR A 46 2.22 18.76 -2.85
N PHE A 47 2.78 17.79 -2.12
CA PHE A 47 2.63 17.73 -0.67
C PHE A 47 3.39 18.85 0.05
N LYS A 48 4.64 19.13 -0.36
CA LYS A 48 5.46 20.20 0.23
C LYS A 48 4.83 21.58 0.06
N ASN A 49 4.19 21.81 -1.09
CA ASN A 49 3.53 23.07 -1.42
C ASN A 49 2.03 23.08 -1.09
N LYS A 50 1.53 22.11 -0.31
CA LYS A 50 0.13 22.05 0.09
C LYS A 50 -0.22 23.28 0.94
N PRO A 51 -1.21 24.11 0.56
CA PRO A 51 -1.62 25.26 1.37
C PRO A 51 -2.03 24.83 2.79
N LYS A 52 -1.80 25.70 3.78
CA LYS A 52 -2.12 25.42 5.19
C LYS A 52 -3.60 25.09 5.42
N GLY A 53 -4.50 25.72 4.64
CA GLY A 53 -5.94 25.48 4.71
C GLY A 53 -6.42 24.17 4.11
N VAL A 54 -5.59 23.49 3.31
CA VAL A 54 -5.96 22.21 2.69
C VAL A 54 -5.84 21.09 3.72
N LYS A 55 -6.97 20.46 4.00
CA LYS A 55 -7.14 19.30 4.88
C LYS A 55 -7.55 18.12 4.03
N PHE A 56 -6.94 16.97 4.31
CA PHE A 56 -7.36 15.70 3.73
C PHE A 56 -7.32 14.62 4.82
N SER A 57 -8.14 13.59 4.68
CA SER A 57 -8.15 12.45 5.59
C SER A 57 -8.70 11.20 4.93
N ILE A 58 -8.46 10.04 5.56
CA ILE A 58 -9.18 8.81 5.24
C ILE A 58 -10.28 8.65 6.27
N LYS A 59 -11.54 8.71 5.83
CA LYS A 59 -12.71 8.50 6.67
C LYS A 59 -13.32 7.14 6.37
N ARG A 60 -13.72 6.45 7.43
CA ARG A 60 -14.44 5.18 7.32
C ARG A 60 -15.92 5.43 7.57
N ASP A 61 -16.77 4.91 6.70
CA ASP A 61 -18.21 4.83 6.91
C ASP A 61 -18.67 3.39 6.63
N GLY A 62 -19.05 2.69 7.70
CA GLY A 62 -19.30 1.25 7.68
C GLY A 62 -18.11 0.45 7.14
N ASN A 63 -18.32 -0.18 5.98
CA ASN A 63 -17.30 -0.97 5.27
C ASN A 63 -16.59 -0.19 4.16
N ASN A 64 -16.94 1.08 3.96
CA ASN A 64 -16.37 1.92 2.93
C ASN A 64 -15.29 2.83 3.51
N LEU A 65 -14.29 3.14 2.68
CA LEU A 65 -13.23 4.09 2.97
C LEU A 65 -13.29 5.22 1.95
N TYR A 66 -13.26 6.44 2.44
CA TYR A 66 -13.32 7.66 1.64
C TYR A 66 -12.04 8.44 1.85
N PHE A 67 -11.45 8.89 0.76
CA PHE A 67 -10.47 9.97 0.81
C PHE A 67 -11.24 11.28 0.76
N GLU A 68 -11.30 11.98 1.88
CA GLU A 68 -11.94 13.29 1.97
C GLU A 68 -10.88 14.38 1.84
N VAL A 69 -11.16 15.40 1.02
CA VAL A 69 -10.30 16.58 0.83
C VAL A 69 -11.18 17.81 0.64
N ASN A 70 -10.77 18.93 1.22
CA ASN A 70 -11.54 20.18 1.17
C ASN A 70 -11.15 21.12 0.01
N ASP A 71 -10.20 20.72 -0.83
CA ASP A 71 -9.67 21.51 -1.93
C ASP A 71 -9.52 20.64 -3.19
N LYS A 72 -10.39 20.89 -4.18
CA LYS A 72 -10.46 20.13 -5.42
C LYS A 72 -9.27 20.41 -6.34
N ASP A 73 -8.73 21.63 -6.32
CA ASP A 73 -7.61 22.00 -7.19
C ASP A 73 -6.32 21.33 -6.71
N TRP A 74 -6.10 21.28 -5.40
CA TRP A 74 -5.00 20.54 -4.82
C TRP A 74 -5.15 19.03 -5.07
N PHE A 75 -6.35 18.49 -4.98
CA PHE A 75 -6.61 17.09 -5.34
C PHE A 75 -6.24 16.78 -6.79
N ASN A 76 -6.65 17.64 -7.73
CA ASN A 76 -6.33 17.48 -9.15
C ASN A 76 -4.83 17.64 -9.44
N LYS A 77 -4.10 18.44 -8.64
CA LYS A 77 -2.63 18.52 -8.72
C LYS A 77 -1.97 17.26 -8.17
N LEU A 78 -2.52 16.67 -7.11
CA LEU A 78 -2.00 15.45 -6.51
C LEU A 78 -2.18 14.23 -7.43
N PHE A 79 -3.31 14.16 -8.13
CA PHE A 79 -3.62 13.12 -9.12
C PHE A 79 -3.76 13.74 -10.50
N ALA A 80 -2.65 14.22 -11.06
CA ALA A 80 -2.63 15.01 -12.29
C ALA A 80 -2.87 14.18 -13.57
N THR A 81 -2.39 12.93 -13.57
CA THR A 81 -2.43 12.03 -14.73
C THR A 81 -3.37 10.85 -14.49
N GLU A 82 -3.70 10.11 -15.54
CA GLU A 82 -4.48 8.87 -15.39
C GLU A 82 -3.70 7.75 -14.70
N GLY A 83 -2.37 7.77 -14.76
CA GLY A 83 -1.48 6.79 -14.14
C GLY A 83 -1.21 7.04 -12.66
N ASP A 84 -1.48 8.25 -12.16
CA ASP A 84 -1.40 8.54 -10.74
C ASP A 84 -2.46 7.74 -9.98
N GLY A 85 -2.10 7.18 -8.83
CA GLY A 85 -3.02 6.33 -8.09
C GLY A 85 -2.80 6.34 -6.59
N MET A 86 -3.82 5.88 -5.88
CA MET A 86 -3.82 5.72 -4.44
C MET A 86 -4.10 4.27 -4.09
N ALA A 87 -3.21 3.67 -3.30
CA ALA A 87 -3.43 2.40 -2.64
C ALA A 87 -3.42 2.60 -1.12
N ILE A 88 -4.17 1.76 -0.40
CA ILE A 88 -4.28 1.82 1.06
C ILE A 88 -3.72 0.51 1.63
N ASP A 89 -2.86 0.61 2.64
CA ASP A 89 -2.42 -0.52 3.45
C ASP A 89 -3.25 -0.58 4.74
N LEU A 90 -4.07 -1.62 4.88
CA LEU A 90 -4.93 -1.83 6.02
C LEU A 90 -4.24 -2.65 7.10
N VAL A 91 -4.05 -2.01 8.25
CA VAL A 91 -3.41 -2.60 9.43
C VAL A 91 -4.40 -2.75 10.58
N THR A 92 -4.16 -3.74 11.45
CA THR A 92 -4.85 -3.84 12.73
C THR A 92 -4.37 -2.72 13.67
N LYS A 93 -5.24 -2.26 14.58
CA LYS A 93 -4.86 -1.25 15.58
C LYS A 93 -3.66 -1.69 16.43
N SER A 94 -3.61 -2.98 16.78
CA SER A 94 -2.51 -3.60 17.53
C SER A 94 -1.14 -3.44 16.85
N LYS A 95 -1.08 -3.22 15.53
CA LYS A 95 0.19 -3.01 14.80
C LYS A 95 0.92 -1.73 15.24
N TYR A 96 0.20 -0.79 15.85
CA TYR A 96 0.69 0.49 16.33
C TYR A 96 0.35 0.69 17.82
N ASP A 97 0.25 -0.40 18.58
CA ASP A 97 0.10 -0.31 20.02
C ASP A 97 1.32 0.40 20.63
N CYS A 98 1.07 1.35 21.54
CA CYS A 98 2.09 2.13 22.20
C CYS A 98 3.01 1.27 23.09
N SER A 99 2.59 0.05 23.44
CA SER A 99 3.41 -0.90 24.21
C SER A 99 4.48 -1.62 23.37
N ILE A 100 4.51 -1.42 22.05
CA ILE A 100 5.47 -2.07 21.16
C ILE A 100 6.74 -1.22 21.07
N ASP A 101 7.88 -1.80 21.46
CA ASP A 101 9.17 -1.09 21.53
C ASP A 101 9.69 -0.59 20.19
N SER A 102 9.36 -1.28 19.09
CA SER A 102 9.75 -0.85 17.75
C SER A 102 8.80 -1.35 16.67
N ILE A 103 8.60 -0.51 15.66
CA ILE A 103 7.81 -0.85 14.48
C ILE A 103 8.76 -1.18 13.33
N GLU A 104 8.57 -2.36 12.75
CA GLU A 104 9.37 -2.82 11.62
C GLU A 104 9.31 -1.84 10.44
N ASN A 105 10.48 -1.47 9.92
CA ASN A 105 10.59 -0.55 8.79
C ASN A 105 10.36 -1.28 7.44
N LYS A 106 9.12 -1.70 7.21
CA LYS A 106 8.65 -2.24 5.92
C LYS A 106 7.68 -1.28 5.24
N GLN A 107 7.66 -1.34 3.90
CA GLN A 107 6.79 -0.51 3.06
C GLN A 107 5.31 -0.92 3.13
N ILE A 108 5.03 -2.22 3.15
CA ILE A 108 3.70 -2.76 3.42
C ILE A 108 3.75 -3.46 4.78
N ARG A 109 2.81 -3.12 5.65
CA ARG A 109 2.73 -3.57 7.05
C ARG A 109 1.43 -4.32 7.35
N GLY A 110 0.46 -4.27 6.45
CA GLY A 110 -0.80 -5.01 6.53
C GLY A 110 -1.27 -5.50 5.17
N ARG A 111 -2.58 -5.37 4.95
CA ARG A 111 -3.22 -5.78 3.70
C ARG A 111 -3.30 -4.61 2.73
N LEU A 112 -2.52 -4.68 1.65
CA LEU A 112 -2.60 -3.74 0.56
C LEU A 112 -3.92 -3.91 -0.18
N MET A 113 -4.60 -2.79 -0.42
CA MET A 113 -5.80 -2.73 -1.23
C MET A 113 -5.48 -2.34 -2.66
N ARG A 114 -6.33 -2.79 -3.60
CA ARG A 114 -6.16 -2.51 -5.02
C ARG A 114 -6.12 -0.98 -5.22
N PRO A 115 -5.16 -0.46 -6.00
CA PRO A 115 -5.07 0.96 -6.25
C PRO A 115 -6.29 1.48 -7.03
N LEU A 116 -6.71 2.70 -6.70
CA LEU A 116 -7.57 3.51 -7.55
C LEU A 116 -6.70 4.50 -8.31
N TYR A 117 -6.88 4.58 -9.63
CA TYR A 117 -6.09 5.45 -10.50
C TYR A 117 -6.86 6.74 -10.84
N GLY A 118 -6.14 7.74 -11.35
CA GLY A 118 -6.63 9.10 -11.58
C GLY A 118 -7.91 9.17 -12.42
N SER A 119 -8.07 8.24 -13.38
CA SER A 119 -9.28 8.12 -14.19
C SER A 119 -10.54 7.76 -13.39
N LEU A 120 -10.40 7.06 -12.27
CA LEU A 120 -11.49 6.77 -11.33
C LEU A 120 -11.56 7.83 -10.22
N LEU A 121 -10.41 8.24 -9.69
CA LEU A 121 -10.32 9.20 -8.59
C LEU A 121 -10.92 10.57 -8.95
N ARG A 122 -10.75 11.04 -10.20
CA ARG A 122 -11.27 12.35 -10.65
C ARG A 122 -12.69 12.32 -11.22
N LYS A 123 -13.30 11.14 -11.36
CA LYS A 123 -14.70 11.01 -11.82
C LYS A 123 -15.72 11.22 -10.69
N ALA A 124 -15.25 11.22 -9.45
CA ALA A 124 -16.07 11.38 -8.23
C ALA A 124 -16.48 12.82 -7.97
#